data_AF-A0A2M9ZJV1-F1
#
_entry.id   AF-A0A2M9ZJV1-F1
#
_cell.length_a   1.000
_cell.length_b   1.000
_cell.length_c   1.000
_cell.angle_alpha   90.00
_cell.angle_beta   90.00
_cell.angle_gamma   90.00
#
_symmetry.space_group_name_H-M   'P 1'
#
loop_
_entity.id
_entity.type
_entity.pdbx_description
1 polymer ?
#
loop_
_entity_poly.entity_id
_entity_poly.type
_entity_poly.pdbx_seq_one_letter_code
_entity_poly.pdbx_strand_id
1 'polypeptide(L)'
;MKRHMKRLSVLSTAVALTAVLGNCDGGKGGGNNNAVLAALVLANQFEANVFIAGKVTKTGNLDTTSTTVTSNTIALANGVDLVTNKPMYVTLTNTETGEVVATDFTVALAPSSNKSNKDAGDFGVSVNLLGVPSGTYTGKIITIDSTTVAGACNATCDSVANYNTDVATFSLAINVDESNPGSLSQVTVSSVAISPEITADASGHGGSATTVNIQIKSVLAAIKGQYFNPNPTAGETVCDGFNAPAPEVLSGTITSNKTLGPSTILDGVVYVKSGATLTVPAGSVVYGTRGSAIFFVGGNLTTQGTAAAPVCFTSSQARGSRFPGDWGGIVFVGSGSGTRATGTGTTEGVSPETYPKAGGTNVNLNLAYTIVEFAGNEVAPGDELNSLSHYAVNSATYNYVQAHRGLDDSYEWWGGGIAPSTFTGTYLIGSGGMDDDFDMDEGFSGTLSNLIAVKYPTACGGSVSTDPHGMEMDGAHNGYGATCLGGTTDCSHPTVSNYTLIGINAPNSFGERHREGMAGTFSEGVIYGFSENVHCDASAGYPATTSTIAASVHSEQAKSDNIAGSTCTGASADDITALPIESLGGISATCGFGDKPDFTTKSTGTGLATADTGGGPASGPKWWQGWTAWRSR
;
A
#
# COMPACT_ATOMS: atom_id res chain seq x y z
N MET A 1 16.38 -8.05 -34.18
CA MET A 1 17.58 -7.26 -33.82
C MET A 1 17.57 -6.76 -32.36
N LYS A 2 16.57 -6.01 -31.88
CA LYS A 2 16.50 -5.58 -30.45
C LYS A 2 16.51 -6.73 -29.42
N ARG A 3 15.96 -7.90 -29.78
CA ARG A 3 15.92 -9.13 -28.93
C ARG A 3 17.27 -9.86 -28.82
N HIS A 4 18.21 -9.62 -29.73
CA HIS A 4 19.58 -10.17 -29.65
C HIS A 4 20.54 -9.22 -28.93
N MET A 5 20.25 -7.91 -28.89
CA MET A 5 21.08 -6.93 -28.17
C MET A 5 20.97 -7.07 -26.64
N LYS A 6 19.80 -7.46 -26.08
CA LYS A 6 19.65 -7.76 -24.64
C LYS A 6 20.38 -9.04 -24.18
N ARG A 7 20.47 -10.07 -25.03
CA ARG A 7 21.25 -11.29 -24.71
C ARG A 7 22.76 -11.03 -24.81
N LEU A 8 23.18 -10.17 -25.75
CA LEU A 8 24.58 -9.74 -25.84
C LEU A 8 25.00 -8.86 -24.67
N SER A 9 24.12 -7.99 -24.15
CA SER A 9 24.45 -7.10 -23.02
C SER A 9 24.65 -7.84 -21.70
N VAL A 10 23.85 -8.87 -21.42
CA VAL A 10 24.01 -9.70 -20.21
C VAL A 10 25.29 -10.55 -20.30
N LEU A 11 25.60 -11.09 -21.47
CA LEU A 11 26.83 -11.84 -21.69
C LEU A 11 28.08 -10.94 -21.69
N SER A 12 28.00 -9.74 -22.25
CA SER A 12 29.11 -8.78 -22.25
C SER A 12 29.39 -8.18 -20.87
N THR A 13 28.37 -8.02 -20.02
CA THR A 13 28.53 -7.54 -18.64
C THR A 13 29.12 -8.63 -17.75
N ALA A 14 28.74 -9.90 -17.96
CA ALA A 14 29.36 -11.04 -17.29
C ALA A 14 30.85 -11.21 -17.69
N VAL A 15 31.18 -11.04 -18.98
CA VAL A 15 32.57 -11.12 -19.47
C VAL A 15 33.42 -9.93 -18.99
N ALA A 16 32.85 -8.72 -18.92
CA ALA A 16 33.52 -7.54 -18.39
C ALA A 16 33.81 -7.68 -16.88
N LEU A 17 32.93 -8.32 -16.11
CA LEU A 17 33.15 -8.53 -14.68
C LEU A 17 34.18 -9.64 -14.38
N THR A 18 34.27 -10.69 -15.23
CA THR A 18 35.38 -11.66 -15.15
C THR A 18 36.75 -11.04 -15.46
N ALA A 19 36.82 -10.00 -16.31
CA ALA A 19 38.06 -9.29 -16.58
C ALA A 19 38.48 -8.36 -15.44
N VAL A 20 37.54 -7.84 -14.65
CA VAL A 20 37.81 -6.99 -13.48
C VAL A 20 38.21 -7.82 -12.25
N LEU A 21 37.65 -9.04 -12.09
CA LEU A 21 37.96 -9.92 -10.96
C LEU A 21 39.19 -10.82 -11.17
N GLY A 22 39.69 -10.94 -12.42
CA GLY A 22 40.92 -11.66 -12.73
C GLY A 22 42.22 -10.95 -12.30
N ASN A 23 42.13 -9.70 -11.85
CA ASN A 23 43.27 -8.87 -11.45
C ASN A 23 43.39 -8.62 -9.93
N CYS A 24 42.57 -9.29 -9.11
CA CYS A 24 42.75 -9.28 -7.65
C CYS A 24 43.57 -10.50 -7.24
N ASP A 25 44.89 -10.31 -7.16
CA ASP A 25 45.83 -11.33 -6.71
C ASP A 25 45.78 -11.53 -5.18
N GLY A 26 45.78 -12.80 -4.77
CA GLY A 26 46.51 -13.30 -3.59
C GLY A 26 46.09 -12.86 -2.19
N GLY A 27 45.00 -13.40 -1.65
CA GLY A 27 44.71 -13.34 -0.21
C GLY A 27 43.96 -14.57 0.28
N LYS A 28 44.57 -15.35 1.18
CA LYS A 28 44.09 -16.65 1.67
C LYS A 28 42.67 -16.57 2.28
N GLY A 29 41.71 -17.19 1.62
CA GLY A 29 40.35 -17.43 2.12
C GLY A 29 39.39 -17.66 0.96
N GLY A 30 39.31 -18.90 0.46
CA GLY A 30 38.43 -19.27 -0.66
C GLY A 30 36.95 -19.18 -0.27
N GLY A 31 36.37 -17.98 -0.41
CA GLY A 31 34.94 -17.73 -0.33
C GLY A 31 34.31 -17.76 -1.73
N ASN A 32 33.16 -18.42 -1.83
CA ASN A 32 32.48 -18.78 -3.08
C ASN A 32 31.95 -17.58 -3.90
N ASN A 33 32.82 -16.86 -4.60
CA ASN A 33 32.41 -15.80 -5.55
C ASN A 33 31.44 -16.33 -6.63
N ASN A 34 31.54 -17.61 -6.98
CA ASN A 34 30.60 -18.27 -7.89
C ASN A 34 29.22 -18.52 -7.26
N ALA A 35 29.13 -18.71 -5.94
CA ALA A 35 27.83 -18.89 -5.27
C ALA A 35 27.10 -17.56 -5.09
N VAL A 36 27.83 -16.46 -4.87
CA VAL A 36 27.26 -15.11 -4.85
C VAL A 36 26.80 -14.69 -6.25
N LEU A 37 27.59 -14.97 -7.29
CA LEU A 37 27.18 -14.74 -8.67
C LEU A 37 25.99 -15.62 -9.07
N ALA A 38 25.98 -16.91 -8.69
CA ALA A 38 24.85 -17.80 -8.90
C ALA A 38 23.61 -17.33 -8.12
N ALA A 39 23.76 -16.84 -6.90
CA ALA A 39 22.67 -16.29 -6.10
C ALA A 39 22.09 -15.00 -6.72
N LEU A 40 22.93 -14.09 -7.24
CA LEU A 40 22.47 -12.91 -7.97
C LEU A 40 21.80 -13.26 -9.30
N VAL A 41 22.31 -14.27 -10.01
CA VAL A 41 21.71 -14.76 -11.26
C VAL A 41 20.36 -15.42 -10.98
N LEU A 42 20.25 -16.21 -9.91
CA LEU A 42 19.00 -16.86 -9.47
C LEU A 42 17.99 -15.85 -8.90
N ALA A 43 18.44 -14.78 -8.25
CA ALA A 43 17.59 -13.73 -7.72
C ALA A 43 16.92 -12.88 -8.81
N ASN A 44 17.54 -12.75 -9.99
CA ASN A 44 17.06 -11.95 -11.12
C ASN A 44 16.41 -12.76 -12.25
N GLN A 45 16.08 -14.04 -12.04
CA GLN A 45 15.35 -14.81 -13.05
C GLN A 45 13.88 -14.42 -13.07
N PHE A 46 13.30 -14.39 -14.27
CA PHE A 46 11.87 -14.21 -14.44
C PHE A 46 11.15 -15.33 -13.68
N GLU A 47 10.19 -14.97 -12.84
CA GLU A 47 9.32 -15.91 -12.15
C GLU A 47 7.91 -15.31 -12.16
N ALA A 48 6.91 -16.07 -12.57
CA ALA A 48 5.52 -15.62 -12.54
C ALA A 48 4.57 -16.75 -12.16
N ASN A 49 3.60 -16.42 -11.31
CA ASN A 49 2.42 -17.26 -11.07
C ASN A 49 1.31 -16.77 -11.99
N VAL A 50 0.75 -17.62 -12.85
CA VAL A 50 -0.35 -17.26 -13.74
C VAL A 50 -1.60 -17.99 -13.30
N PHE A 51 -2.59 -17.22 -12.85
CA PHE A 51 -3.92 -17.69 -12.50
C PHE A 51 -4.83 -17.55 -13.70
N ILE A 52 -5.49 -18.65 -14.08
CA ILE A 52 -6.40 -18.71 -15.21
C ILE A 52 -7.75 -19.20 -14.71
N ALA A 53 -8.77 -18.36 -14.81
CA ALA A 53 -10.14 -18.80 -14.63
C ALA A 53 -10.85 -18.85 -15.98
N GLY A 54 -11.55 -19.94 -16.21
CA GLY A 54 -12.25 -20.16 -17.45
C GLY A 54 -13.52 -20.96 -17.25
N LYS A 55 -14.24 -21.10 -18.35
CA LYS A 55 -15.49 -21.84 -18.42
C LYS A 55 -15.42 -22.88 -19.51
N VAL A 56 -15.90 -24.08 -19.20
CA VAL A 56 -16.12 -25.13 -20.18
C VAL A 56 -17.55 -24.99 -20.69
N THR A 57 -17.70 -24.80 -21.99
CA THR A 57 -19.00 -24.68 -22.68
C THR A 57 -19.06 -25.64 -23.84
N LYS A 58 -20.25 -25.91 -24.39
CA LYS A 58 -20.39 -26.80 -25.54
C LYS A 58 -21.21 -26.19 -26.67
N THR A 59 -20.97 -26.66 -27.88
CA THR A 59 -21.79 -26.35 -29.06
C THR A 59 -22.90 -27.41 -29.20
N GLY A 60 -24.16 -27.03 -28.98
CA GLY A 60 -25.34 -27.92 -29.04
C GLY A 60 -26.03 -28.16 -27.69
N ASN A 61 -27.19 -28.83 -27.68
CA ASN A 61 -27.94 -29.14 -26.44
C ASN A 61 -27.36 -30.39 -25.75
N LEU A 62 -27.41 -30.45 -24.41
CA LEU A 62 -27.16 -31.67 -23.62
C LEU A 62 -28.49 -32.44 -23.63
N ASP A 63 -28.77 -33.14 -24.72
CA ASP A 63 -30.09 -33.78 -24.87
C ASP A 63 -30.13 -35.08 -24.05
N THR A 64 -30.78 -35.02 -22.89
CA THR A 64 -31.17 -36.19 -22.10
C THR A 64 -32.57 -36.64 -22.48
N THR A 65 -32.87 -36.77 -23.79
CA THR A 65 -34.23 -37.08 -24.27
C THR A 65 -34.81 -38.42 -23.79
N SER A 66 -34.06 -39.24 -23.05
CA SER A 66 -34.63 -40.32 -22.26
C SER A 66 -35.10 -39.80 -20.90
N THR A 67 -36.42 -39.78 -20.70
CA THR A 67 -37.12 -39.57 -19.41
C THR A 67 -36.82 -40.63 -18.34
N THR A 68 -35.75 -41.41 -18.50
CA THR A 68 -35.24 -42.40 -17.56
C THR A 68 -33.72 -42.46 -17.66
N VAL A 69 -33.02 -41.43 -17.16
CA VAL A 69 -31.64 -41.60 -16.66
C VAL A 69 -31.76 -42.26 -15.29
N THR A 70 -32.08 -43.56 -15.26
CA THR A 70 -32.11 -44.37 -14.03
C THR A 70 -30.73 -44.91 -13.67
N SER A 71 -29.73 -44.75 -14.55
CA SER A 71 -28.32 -45.05 -14.31
C SER A 71 -27.56 -43.77 -13.98
N ASN A 72 -26.70 -43.81 -12.96
CA ASN A 72 -25.80 -42.71 -12.59
C ASN A 72 -24.68 -42.48 -13.64
N THR A 73 -24.91 -42.83 -14.91
CA THR A 73 -23.83 -42.92 -15.92
C THR A 73 -24.20 -42.36 -17.30
N ILE A 74 -23.22 -41.81 -18.02
CA ILE A 74 -23.32 -41.34 -19.42
C ILE A 74 -22.25 -42.02 -20.28
N ALA A 75 -22.64 -42.71 -21.34
CA ALA A 75 -21.69 -43.39 -22.22
C ALA A 75 -20.90 -42.42 -23.13
N LEU A 76 -19.59 -42.66 -23.20
CA LEU A 76 -18.65 -42.07 -24.15
C LEU A 76 -18.39 -43.06 -25.29
N ALA A 77 -18.19 -42.55 -26.50
CA ALA A 77 -17.92 -43.39 -27.68
C ALA A 77 -16.58 -44.18 -27.66
N ASN A 78 -15.73 -44.03 -26.64
CA ASN A 78 -14.57 -44.91 -26.39
C ASN A 78 -14.92 -46.13 -25.50
N GLY A 79 -16.19 -46.31 -25.14
CA GLY A 79 -16.65 -47.39 -24.27
C GLY A 79 -16.50 -47.11 -22.77
N VAL A 80 -16.17 -45.87 -22.39
CA VAL A 80 -16.12 -45.40 -21.00
C VAL A 80 -17.46 -44.77 -20.64
N ASP A 81 -17.96 -45.08 -19.45
CA ASP A 81 -19.16 -44.44 -18.92
C ASP A 81 -18.77 -43.37 -17.88
N LEU A 82 -19.21 -42.12 -18.04
CA LEU A 82 -19.05 -41.04 -17.05
C LEU A 82 -19.99 -41.24 -15.88
N VAL A 83 -19.58 -40.97 -14.65
CA VAL A 83 -20.50 -40.90 -13.51
C VAL A 83 -21.17 -39.53 -13.43
N THR A 84 -22.51 -39.47 -13.48
CA THR A 84 -23.27 -38.21 -13.34
C THR A 84 -23.13 -37.62 -11.94
N ASN A 85 -23.12 -36.29 -11.82
CA ASN A 85 -23.01 -35.54 -10.54
C ASN A 85 -21.67 -35.70 -9.78
N LYS A 86 -20.58 -36.01 -10.48
CA LYS A 86 -19.22 -35.97 -9.94
C LYS A 86 -18.35 -34.96 -10.70
N PRO A 87 -17.33 -34.37 -10.05
CA PRO A 87 -16.44 -33.43 -10.71
C PRO A 87 -15.66 -34.14 -11.83
N MET A 88 -15.20 -33.38 -12.81
CA MET A 88 -14.11 -33.79 -13.70
C MET A 88 -12.87 -33.01 -13.30
N TYR A 89 -11.69 -33.47 -13.70
CA TYR A 89 -10.45 -32.73 -13.44
C TYR A 89 -9.87 -32.19 -14.73
N VAL A 90 -9.29 -31.00 -14.66
CA VAL A 90 -8.35 -30.51 -15.67
C VAL A 90 -6.95 -30.71 -15.14
N THR A 91 -6.12 -31.43 -15.88
CA THR A 91 -4.68 -31.48 -15.64
C THR A 91 -3.96 -30.74 -16.74
N LEU A 92 -3.05 -29.85 -16.40
CA LEU A 92 -2.10 -29.26 -17.34
C LEU A 92 -0.73 -29.88 -17.10
N THR A 93 -0.13 -30.38 -18.17
CA THR A 93 1.27 -30.84 -18.18
C THR A 93 2.10 -29.87 -18.99
N ASN A 94 3.11 -29.26 -18.36
CA ASN A 94 4.08 -28.43 -19.06
C ASN A 94 4.84 -29.30 -20.08
N THR A 95 4.81 -28.92 -21.36
CA THR A 95 5.37 -29.76 -22.43
C THR A 95 6.90 -29.76 -22.46
N GLU A 96 7.55 -28.82 -21.77
CA GLU A 96 9.01 -28.74 -21.68
C GLU A 96 9.54 -29.40 -20.40
N THR A 97 8.91 -29.13 -19.25
CA THR A 97 9.41 -29.62 -17.94
C THR A 97 8.77 -30.92 -17.48
N GLY A 98 7.59 -31.27 -18.02
CA GLY A 98 6.79 -32.40 -17.55
C GLY A 98 6.07 -32.16 -16.23
N GLU A 99 6.15 -30.95 -15.67
CA GLU A 99 5.42 -30.56 -14.45
C GLU A 99 3.91 -30.68 -14.67
N VAL A 100 3.21 -31.28 -13.71
CA VAL A 100 1.76 -31.49 -13.77
C VAL A 100 1.08 -30.68 -12.68
N VAL A 101 0.12 -29.84 -13.08
CA VAL A 101 -0.80 -29.16 -12.16
C VAL A 101 -2.23 -29.61 -12.48
N ALA A 102 -3.05 -29.78 -11.44
CA ALA A 102 -4.39 -30.30 -11.56
C ALA A 102 -5.37 -29.42 -10.76
N THR A 103 -6.59 -29.28 -11.28
CA THR A 103 -7.71 -28.62 -10.60
C THR A 103 -8.99 -29.40 -10.86
N ASP A 104 -9.89 -29.44 -9.89
CA ASP A 104 -11.23 -30.01 -10.07
C ASP A 104 -12.20 -28.97 -10.63
N PHE A 105 -13.18 -29.43 -11.39
CA PHE A 105 -14.34 -28.65 -11.76
C PHE A 105 -15.59 -29.52 -11.77
N THR A 106 -16.73 -28.97 -11.37
CA THR A 106 -17.98 -29.73 -11.38
C THR A 106 -18.73 -29.49 -12.69
N VAL A 107 -19.00 -30.58 -13.43
CA VAL A 107 -19.92 -30.52 -14.57
C VAL A 107 -21.35 -30.56 -14.07
N ALA A 108 -22.02 -29.41 -14.06
CA ALA A 108 -23.46 -29.37 -13.88
C ALA A 108 -24.15 -29.83 -15.17
N LEU A 109 -24.69 -31.04 -15.17
CA LEU A 109 -25.56 -31.48 -16.26
C LEU A 109 -26.88 -30.71 -16.15
N ALA A 110 -27.30 -30.07 -17.24
CA ALA A 110 -28.57 -29.36 -17.27
C ALA A 110 -29.72 -30.36 -17.01
N PRO A 111 -30.67 -30.05 -16.10
CA PRO A 111 -31.86 -30.87 -15.95
C PRO A 111 -32.65 -30.91 -17.27
N SER A 112 -33.36 -32.01 -17.53
CA SER A 112 -34.11 -32.24 -18.77
C SER A 112 -35.13 -31.12 -19.10
N SER A 113 -35.52 -30.33 -18.10
CA SER A 113 -36.40 -29.17 -18.20
C SER A 113 -35.74 -27.90 -18.77
N ASN A 114 -34.41 -27.82 -18.84
CA ASN A 114 -33.69 -26.65 -19.37
C ASN A 114 -32.69 -27.05 -20.47
N LYS A 115 -33.23 -27.41 -21.63
CA LYS A 115 -32.48 -27.86 -22.81
C LYS A 115 -31.55 -26.80 -23.44
N SER A 116 -31.63 -25.55 -23.00
CA SER A 116 -30.82 -24.43 -23.52
C SER A 116 -29.51 -24.18 -22.78
N ASN A 117 -29.27 -24.82 -21.62
CA ASN A 117 -28.06 -24.58 -20.85
C ASN A 117 -26.84 -25.26 -21.53
N LYS A 118 -25.86 -24.44 -21.96
CA LYS A 118 -24.63 -24.84 -22.65
C LYS A 118 -23.41 -24.88 -21.73
N ASP A 119 -23.60 -24.65 -20.43
CA ASP A 119 -22.55 -24.55 -19.44
C ASP A 119 -22.20 -25.92 -18.88
N ALA A 120 -20.91 -26.29 -18.94
CA ALA A 120 -20.38 -27.55 -18.43
C ALA A 120 -19.50 -27.36 -17.18
N GLY A 121 -19.39 -26.14 -16.63
CA GLY A 121 -18.67 -25.85 -15.38
C GLY A 121 -17.58 -24.79 -15.53
N ASP A 122 -17.22 -24.15 -14.41
CA ASP A 122 -16.12 -23.21 -14.30
C ASP A 122 -14.88 -23.92 -13.75
N PHE A 123 -13.69 -23.52 -14.19
CA PHE A 123 -12.42 -24.05 -13.68
C PHE A 123 -11.45 -22.91 -13.35
N GLY A 124 -10.56 -23.18 -12.40
CA GLY A 124 -9.46 -22.30 -12.03
C GLY A 124 -8.15 -23.07 -11.95
N VAL A 125 -7.12 -22.66 -12.67
CA VAL A 125 -5.80 -23.29 -12.65
C VAL A 125 -4.71 -22.26 -12.43
N SER A 126 -3.69 -22.63 -11.65
CA SER A 126 -2.49 -21.83 -11.45
C SER A 126 -1.29 -22.56 -12.07
N VAL A 127 -0.44 -21.82 -12.78
CA VAL A 127 0.83 -22.34 -13.30
C VAL A 127 1.99 -21.44 -12.89
N ASN A 128 3.17 -22.05 -12.74
CA ASN A 128 4.41 -21.35 -12.46
C ASN A 128 5.27 -21.27 -13.72
N LEU A 129 5.75 -20.07 -14.04
CA LEU A 129 6.71 -19.83 -15.11
C LEU A 129 8.05 -19.46 -14.47
N LEU A 130 9.07 -20.28 -14.68
CA LEU A 130 10.41 -20.10 -14.13
C LEU A 130 11.43 -19.89 -15.25
N GLY A 131 12.21 -18.81 -15.15
CA GLY A 131 13.28 -18.45 -16.08
C GLY A 131 12.83 -17.86 -17.42
N VAL A 132 11.58 -18.06 -17.85
CA VAL A 132 11.03 -17.57 -19.12
C VAL A 132 9.58 -17.08 -18.99
N PRO A 133 9.16 -16.04 -19.74
CA PRO A 133 7.81 -15.44 -19.66
C PRO A 133 6.73 -16.21 -20.44
N SER A 134 7.02 -17.43 -20.87
CA SER A 134 6.08 -18.20 -21.68
C SER A 134 6.18 -19.69 -21.37
N GLY A 135 5.06 -20.40 -21.50
CA GLY A 135 5.00 -21.84 -21.36
C GLY A 135 3.95 -22.44 -22.28
N THR A 136 4.19 -23.68 -22.70
CA THR A 136 3.21 -24.48 -23.46
C THR A 136 2.80 -25.67 -22.61
N TYR A 137 1.51 -25.97 -22.60
CA TYR A 137 0.93 -26.99 -21.76
C TYR A 137 -0.01 -27.87 -22.59
N THR A 138 0.05 -29.18 -22.33
CA THR A 138 -0.97 -30.11 -22.76
C THR A 138 -1.99 -30.24 -21.65
N GLY A 139 -3.21 -29.82 -21.92
CA GLY A 139 -4.34 -30.00 -21.03
C GLY A 139 -5.04 -31.32 -21.29
N LYS A 140 -5.43 -32.02 -20.22
CA LYS A 140 -6.34 -33.16 -20.28
C LYS A 140 -7.53 -32.91 -19.39
N ILE A 141 -8.69 -33.32 -19.87
CA ILE A 141 -9.91 -33.44 -19.07
C ILE A 141 -10.03 -34.91 -18.69
N ILE A 142 -10.04 -35.21 -17.40
CA ILE A 142 -10.07 -36.59 -16.89
C ILE A 142 -11.28 -36.84 -15.98
N THR A 143 -11.75 -38.07 -16.01
CA THR A 143 -12.92 -38.55 -15.28
C THR A 143 -12.64 -39.92 -14.63
N ILE A 144 -13.61 -40.43 -13.86
CA ILE A 144 -13.65 -41.82 -13.38
C ILE A 144 -14.52 -42.63 -14.33
N ASP A 145 -13.99 -43.73 -14.85
CA ASP A 145 -14.75 -44.74 -15.57
C ASP A 145 -15.78 -45.41 -14.63
N SER A 146 -17.06 -45.41 -15.00
CA SER A 146 -18.12 -45.97 -14.19
C SER A 146 -17.95 -47.47 -13.88
N THR A 147 -17.24 -48.21 -14.73
CA THR A 147 -16.91 -49.62 -14.49
C THR A 147 -16.02 -49.80 -13.26
N THR A 148 -15.23 -48.78 -12.91
CA THR A 148 -14.40 -48.71 -11.70
C THR A 148 -15.25 -48.56 -10.42
N VAL A 149 -16.50 -48.09 -10.54
CA VAL A 149 -17.32 -47.64 -9.40
C VAL A 149 -18.46 -48.61 -9.04
N ALA A 150 -18.61 -49.73 -9.75
CA ALA A 150 -19.47 -50.89 -9.44
C ALA A 150 -20.76 -50.59 -8.63
N GLY A 151 -21.53 -49.57 -9.03
CA GLY A 151 -22.86 -49.31 -8.50
C GLY A 151 -23.01 -48.38 -7.28
N ALA A 152 -21.94 -47.78 -6.71
CA ALA A 152 -22.11 -46.67 -5.75
C ALA A 152 -20.84 -45.81 -5.56
N CYS A 153 -20.92 -44.51 -5.92
CA CYS A 153 -19.90 -43.51 -5.59
C CYS A 153 -19.92 -43.16 -4.09
N ASN A 154 -19.14 -43.88 -3.27
CA ASN A 154 -18.81 -43.49 -1.89
C ASN A 154 -17.37 -42.89 -1.86
N ALA A 155 -16.55 -43.27 -0.89
CA ALA A 155 -15.13 -42.92 -0.76
C ALA A 155 -14.28 -43.14 -2.03
N THR A 156 -14.65 -44.09 -2.91
CA THR A 156 -13.91 -44.33 -4.17
C THR A 156 -13.93 -43.12 -5.12
N CYS A 157 -15.03 -42.38 -5.17
CA CYS A 157 -15.14 -41.22 -6.08
C CYS A 157 -14.57 -39.91 -5.53
N ASP A 158 -14.19 -39.93 -4.25
CA ASP A 158 -13.57 -38.79 -3.57
C ASP A 158 -12.03 -38.90 -3.59
N SER A 159 -11.49 -39.98 -4.17
CA SER A 159 -10.05 -40.16 -4.40
C SER A 159 -9.64 -39.68 -5.78
N VAL A 160 -8.81 -38.63 -5.83
CA VAL A 160 -8.22 -38.07 -7.07
C VAL A 160 -7.49 -39.14 -7.90
N ALA A 161 -6.89 -40.14 -7.26
CA ALA A 161 -6.16 -41.22 -7.93
C ALA A 161 -7.04 -42.08 -8.85
N ASN A 162 -8.35 -42.08 -8.65
CA ASN A 162 -9.30 -42.83 -9.47
C ASN A 162 -9.76 -42.06 -10.73
N TYR A 163 -9.45 -40.76 -10.82
CA TYR A 163 -9.67 -39.96 -12.02
C TYR A 163 -8.50 -40.18 -12.98
N ASN A 164 -8.58 -41.24 -13.78
CA ASN A 164 -7.47 -41.69 -14.63
C ASN A 164 -7.90 -41.88 -16.09
N THR A 165 -9.13 -41.52 -16.43
CA THR A 165 -9.70 -41.75 -17.75
C THR A 165 -9.78 -40.45 -18.54
N ASP A 166 -9.05 -40.37 -19.65
CA ASP A 166 -9.00 -39.18 -20.52
C ASP A 166 -10.29 -39.03 -21.33
N VAL A 167 -10.89 -37.84 -21.25
CA VAL A 167 -12.11 -37.45 -21.97
C VAL A 167 -11.78 -36.53 -23.14
N ALA A 168 -10.87 -35.58 -22.93
CA ALA A 168 -10.45 -34.63 -23.96
C ALA A 168 -9.03 -34.15 -23.73
N THR A 169 -8.40 -33.67 -24.80
CA THR A 169 -7.08 -33.04 -24.74
C THR A 169 -7.11 -31.69 -25.44
N PHE A 170 -6.36 -30.72 -24.94
CA PHE A 170 -6.19 -29.41 -25.54
C PHE A 170 -4.77 -28.90 -25.37
N SER A 171 -4.40 -27.86 -26.11
CA SER A 171 -3.13 -27.16 -25.88
C SER A 171 -3.39 -25.75 -25.39
N LEU A 172 -2.61 -25.35 -24.40
CA LEU A 172 -2.61 -24.04 -23.81
C LEU A 172 -1.24 -23.42 -24.05
N ALA A 173 -1.20 -22.24 -24.66
CA ALA A 173 0.01 -21.43 -24.73
C ALA A 173 -0.18 -20.18 -23.87
N ILE A 174 0.72 -20.01 -22.92
CA ILE A 174 0.77 -18.87 -22.00
C ILE A 174 1.97 -18.02 -22.39
N ASN A 175 1.74 -16.73 -22.58
CA ASN A 175 2.77 -15.75 -22.91
C ASN A 175 2.50 -14.48 -22.11
N VAL A 176 3.22 -14.33 -21.00
CA VAL A 176 3.07 -13.21 -20.07
C VAL A 176 3.71 -11.98 -20.70
N ASP A 177 2.86 -11.01 -21.05
CA ASP A 177 3.27 -9.65 -21.33
C ASP A 177 3.39 -8.89 -20.02
N GLU A 178 4.64 -8.65 -19.60
CA GLU A 178 4.98 -7.88 -18.39
C GLU A 178 4.32 -6.49 -18.36
N SER A 179 4.00 -5.91 -19.53
CA SER A 179 3.34 -4.60 -19.60
C SER A 179 1.82 -4.64 -19.40
N ASN A 180 1.20 -5.83 -19.43
CA ASN A 180 -0.23 -6.01 -19.24
C ASN A 180 -0.61 -7.42 -18.71
N PRO A 181 -0.15 -7.81 -17.50
CA PRO A 181 -0.31 -9.15 -16.91
C PRO A 181 -1.76 -9.60 -16.66
N GLY A 182 -2.75 -8.72 -16.83
CA GLY A 182 -4.18 -9.06 -16.75
C GLY A 182 -4.84 -9.39 -18.10
N SER A 183 -4.11 -9.30 -19.23
CA SER A 183 -4.72 -9.46 -20.55
C SER A 183 -5.12 -10.91 -20.85
N LEU A 184 -6.36 -11.10 -21.30
CA LEU A 184 -6.85 -12.40 -21.79
C LEU A 184 -6.06 -12.90 -23.02
N SER A 185 -5.40 -12.02 -23.77
CA SER A 185 -4.58 -12.39 -24.93
C SER A 185 -3.30 -13.15 -24.57
N GLN A 186 -2.91 -13.15 -23.29
CA GLN A 186 -1.74 -13.88 -22.79
C GLN A 186 -1.97 -15.38 -22.75
N VAL A 187 -3.22 -15.81 -22.79
CA VAL A 187 -3.58 -17.23 -22.79
C VAL A 187 -4.31 -17.53 -24.09
N THR A 188 -3.73 -18.42 -24.88
CA THR A 188 -4.35 -18.93 -26.10
C THR A 188 -4.63 -20.41 -25.96
N VAL A 189 -5.84 -20.81 -26.34
CA VAL A 189 -6.31 -22.19 -26.31
C VAL A 189 -6.54 -22.65 -27.74
N SER A 190 -5.94 -23.77 -28.15
CA SER A 190 -6.30 -24.42 -29.41
C SER A 190 -7.61 -25.20 -29.24
N SER A 191 -8.45 -25.21 -30.28
CA SER A 191 -9.80 -25.81 -30.24
C SER A 191 -9.81 -27.20 -29.61
N VAL A 192 -10.65 -27.40 -28.61
CA VAL A 192 -10.76 -28.64 -27.85
C VAL A 192 -11.76 -29.57 -28.53
N ALA A 193 -11.27 -30.68 -29.06
CA ALA A 193 -12.14 -31.78 -29.47
C ALA A 193 -12.19 -32.80 -28.34
N ILE A 194 -13.40 -33.11 -27.85
CA ILE A 194 -13.59 -34.33 -27.09
C ILE A 194 -13.39 -35.49 -28.06
N SER A 195 -12.40 -36.33 -27.79
CA SER A 195 -12.27 -37.62 -28.43
C SER A 195 -12.69 -38.64 -27.37
N PRO A 196 -14.01 -38.90 -27.14
CA PRO A 196 -15.02 -39.12 -28.19
C PRO A 196 -16.44 -38.57 -27.87
N GLU A 197 -17.38 -38.75 -28.78
CA GLU A 197 -18.79 -38.30 -28.69
C GLU A 197 -19.50 -38.74 -27.38
N ILE A 198 -20.23 -37.83 -26.70
CA ILE A 198 -21.11 -38.16 -25.56
C ILE A 198 -22.45 -38.59 -26.15
N THR A 199 -22.80 -39.87 -26.07
CA THR A 199 -24.09 -40.39 -26.57
C THR A 199 -24.87 -40.98 -25.41
N ALA A 200 -26.00 -40.36 -25.04
CA ALA A 200 -26.97 -41.04 -24.19
C ALA A 200 -27.66 -42.11 -25.06
N ASP A 201 -27.51 -43.38 -24.70
CA ASP A 201 -28.10 -44.48 -25.47
C ASP A 201 -29.64 -44.38 -25.50
N ALA A 202 -30.18 -44.29 -26.71
CA ALA A 202 -31.28 -45.14 -27.15
C ALA A 202 -31.27 -45.23 -28.68
N SER A 203 -30.45 -46.14 -29.22
CA SER A 203 -30.50 -46.68 -30.58
C SER A 203 -30.46 -45.70 -31.79
N GLY A 204 -29.38 -45.76 -32.57
CA GLY A 204 -29.40 -45.34 -33.98
C GLY A 204 -28.52 -44.14 -34.31
N HIS A 205 -27.40 -44.43 -34.95
CA HIS A 205 -26.34 -43.51 -35.37
C HIS A 205 -26.84 -42.27 -36.13
N GLY A 206 -26.44 -41.09 -35.67
CA GLY A 206 -26.61 -39.82 -36.38
C GLY A 206 -26.37 -38.57 -35.51
N GLY A 207 -25.25 -38.49 -34.79
CA GLY A 207 -24.84 -37.30 -34.04
C GLY A 207 -23.75 -36.52 -34.77
N SER A 208 -23.80 -35.20 -34.73
CA SER A 208 -22.74 -34.32 -35.25
C SER A 208 -21.73 -34.05 -34.13
N ALA A 209 -20.43 -34.06 -34.45
CA ALA A 209 -19.34 -33.88 -33.48
C ALA A 209 -19.64 -32.77 -32.45
N THR A 210 -19.73 -33.13 -31.16
CA THR A 210 -19.92 -32.16 -30.09
C THR A 210 -18.59 -31.52 -29.75
N THR A 211 -18.40 -30.26 -30.12
CA THR A 211 -17.22 -29.48 -29.73
C THR A 211 -17.43 -28.89 -28.34
N VAL A 212 -16.44 -29.07 -27.46
CA VAL A 212 -16.35 -28.33 -26.21
C VAL A 212 -15.45 -27.12 -26.43
N ASN A 213 -15.91 -25.96 -25.97
CA ASN A 213 -15.17 -24.72 -26.03
C ASN A 213 -14.71 -24.38 -24.61
N ILE A 214 -13.40 -24.21 -24.44
CA ILE A 214 -12.83 -23.58 -23.27
C ILE A 214 -12.80 -22.08 -23.53
N GLN A 215 -13.50 -21.33 -22.70
CA GLN A 215 -13.47 -19.87 -22.74
C GLN A 215 -12.70 -19.36 -21.53
N ILE A 216 -11.61 -18.64 -21.76
CA ILE A 216 -10.90 -17.93 -20.70
C ILE A 216 -11.71 -16.70 -20.31
N LYS A 217 -11.98 -16.55 -19.01
CA LYS A 217 -12.79 -15.46 -18.44
C LYS A 217 -11.94 -14.43 -17.74
N SER A 218 -10.89 -14.87 -17.05
CA SER A 218 -9.89 -14.00 -16.46
C SER A 218 -8.51 -14.65 -16.49
N VAL A 219 -7.50 -13.80 -16.62
CA VAL A 219 -6.09 -14.16 -16.48
C VAL A 219 -5.49 -13.14 -15.52
N LEU A 220 -4.72 -13.61 -14.55
CA LEU A 220 -3.93 -12.78 -13.67
C LEU A 220 -2.53 -13.37 -13.57
N ALA A 221 -1.52 -12.66 -14.08
CA ALA A 221 -0.13 -13.01 -13.85
C ALA A 221 0.45 -12.18 -12.70
N ALA A 222 0.90 -12.84 -11.64
CA ALA A 222 1.72 -12.26 -10.59
C ALA A 222 3.19 -12.54 -10.93
N ILE A 223 3.86 -11.54 -11.50
CA ILE A 223 5.28 -11.64 -11.85
C ILE A 223 6.09 -11.22 -10.62
N LYS A 224 7.05 -12.04 -10.22
CA LYS A 224 7.97 -11.74 -9.12
C LYS A 224 8.64 -10.40 -9.35
N GLY A 225 8.43 -9.47 -8.42
CA GLY A 225 8.97 -8.11 -8.48
C GLY A 225 8.18 -7.14 -9.36
N GLN A 226 7.01 -7.50 -9.92
CA GLN A 226 6.10 -6.57 -10.59
C GLN A 226 4.68 -6.70 -10.04
N TYR A 227 3.99 -5.56 -9.95
CA TYR A 227 2.55 -5.54 -9.76
C TYR A 227 1.93 -4.50 -10.69
N PHE A 228 0.73 -4.81 -11.17
CA PHE A 228 0.04 -4.10 -12.23
C PHE A 228 -1.12 -3.31 -11.63
N ASN A 229 -1.08 -1.99 -11.81
CA ASN A 229 -2.22 -1.13 -11.57
C ASN A 229 -3.02 -1.04 -12.89
N PRO A 230 -4.20 -1.68 -13.01
CA PRO A 230 -4.98 -1.68 -14.24
C PRO A 230 -5.58 -0.30 -14.59
N ASN A 231 -5.57 0.66 -13.67
CA ASN A 231 -6.12 2.01 -13.87
C ASN A 231 -5.18 3.08 -13.27
N PRO A 232 -4.02 3.38 -13.88
CA PRO A 232 -3.19 4.48 -13.40
C PRO A 232 -3.89 5.82 -13.68
N THR A 233 -4.30 6.51 -12.62
CA THR A 233 -4.80 7.90 -12.71
C THR A 233 -3.62 8.89 -12.65
N ALA A 234 -3.76 10.06 -13.26
CA ALA A 234 -2.73 11.10 -13.19
C ALA A 234 -2.42 11.44 -11.73
N GLY A 235 -1.21 11.22 -11.21
CA GLY A 235 -0.88 11.40 -9.78
C GLY A 235 -0.42 10.11 -9.09
N GLU A 236 -0.95 8.95 -9.48
CA GLU A 236 -0.61 7.67 -8.85
C GLU A 236 0.82 7.20 -9.18
N THR A 237 1.40 7.68 -10.28
CA THR A 237 2.79 7.38 -10.67
C THR A 237 3.80 8.44 -10.23
N VAL A 238 3.38 9.47 -9.49
CA VAL A 238 4.24 10.63 -9.16
C VAL A 238 5.48 10.19 -8.39
N CYS A 239 5.30 9.31 -7.41
CA CYS A 239 6.38 8.75 -6.58
C CYS A 239 6.94 7.42 -7.09
N ASP A 240 6.51 6.99 -8.27
CA ASP A 240 6.90 5.70 -8.82
C ASP A 240 8.16 5.74 -9.67
N GLY A 241 8.70 6.95 -9.85
CA GLY A 241 9.93 7.22 -10.58
C GLY A 241 9.76 7.02 -12.08
N PHE A 242 10.21 8.03 -12.82
CA PHE A 242 10.71 7.81 -14.17
C PHE A 242 11.81 6.75 -14.10
N ASN A 243 11.76 5.77 -15.01
CA ASN A 243 12.68 4.62 -15.14
C ASN A 243 14.17 5.03 -15.19
N ALA A 244 14.78 5.39 -14.06
CA ALA A 244 16.20 5.69 -13.96
C ALA A 244 16.97 4.35 -14.01
N PRO A 245 17.79 4.11 -15.05
CA PRO A 245 18.40 2.79 -15.27
C PRO A 245 19.51 2.43 -14.25
N ALA A 246 19.92 3.37 -13.40
CA ALA A 246 20.92 3.17 -12.35
C ALA A 246 20.68 4.15 -11.19
N PRO A 247 19.90 3.77 -10.16
CA PRO A 247 19.72 4.60 -8.98
C PRO A 247 21.03 4.75 -8.20
N GLU A 248 21.25 5.92 -7.63
CA GLU A 248 22.32 6.16 -6.66
C GLU A 248 22.00 5.40 -5.36
N VAL A 249 22.98 4.73 -4.74
CA VAL A 249 22.79 4.17 -3.39
C VAL A 249 23.35 5.14 -2.36
N LEU A 250 22.54 5.48 -1.36
CA LEU A 250 22.90 6.32 -0.23
C LEU A 250 22.92 5.47 1.04
N SER A 251 24.07 5.42 1.70
CA SER A 251 24.27 4.64 2.93
C SER A 251 25.26 5.34 3.86
N GLY A 252 25.23 4.99 5.15
CA GLY A 252 26.16 5.49 6.14
C GLY A 252 26.00 6.98 6.47
N THR A 253 27.11 7.68 6.69
CA THR A 253 27.11 9.06 7.22
C THR A 253 27.50 10.09 6.18
N ILE A 254 26.68 11.13 6.03
CA ILE A 254 26.89 12.31 5.19
C ILE A 254 27.35 13.46 6.07
N THR A 255 28.57 13.93 5.84
CA THR A 255 29.24 15.01 6.61
C THR A 255 29.52 16.27 5.79
N SER A 256 29.15 16.28 4.52
CA SER A 256 29.28 17.43 3.61
C SER A 256 28.02 17.59 2.76
N ASN A 257 27.82 18.80 2.24
CA ASN A 257 26.68 19.09 1.38
C ASN A 257 26.62 18.14 0.19
N LYS A 258 25.43 17.61 -0.09
CA LYS A 258 25.19 16.67 -1.18
C LYS A 258 23.87 16.99 -1.85
N THR A 259 23.88 17.02 -3.18
CA THR A 259 22.67 17.06 -3.99
C THR A 259 22.43 15.66 -4.55
N LEU A 260 21.22 15.12 -4.34
CA LEU A 260 20.86 13.79 -4.81
C LEU A 260 20.57 13.76 -6.32
N GLY A 261 20.77 12.59 -6.92
CA GLY A 261 20.31 12.30 -8.26
C GLY A 261 18.77 12.15 -8.35
N PRO A 262 18.24 11.95 -9.58
CA PRO A 262 16.80 11.80 -9.80
C PRO A 262 16.21 10.52 -9.20
N SER A 263 17.05 9.52 -8.89
CA SER A 263 16.65 8.31 -8.21
C SER A 263 17.74 7.87 -7.25
N THR A 264 17.37 7.69 -5.99
CA THR A 264 18.26 7.29 -4.90
C THR A 264 17.64 6.13 -4.13
N ILE A 265 18.42 5.15 -3.71
CA ILE A 265 18.03 4.09 -2.79
C ILE A 265 18.70 4.38 -1.44
N LEU A 266 17.92 4.39 -0.36
CA LEU A 266 18.41 4.37 1.02
C LEU A 266 18.68 2.93 1.41
N ASP A 267 19.92 2.64 1.77
CA ASP A 267 20.36 1.32 2.23
C ASP A 267 20.79 1.43 3.70
N GLY A 268 20.00 0.80 4.58
CA GLY A 268 20.12 0.94 6.03
C GLY A 268 19.79 2.34 6.55
N VAL A 269 20.30 2.67 7.74
CA VAL A 269 20.10 3.99 8.35
C VAL A 269 21.16 4.95 7.83
N VAL A 270 20.71 6.04 7.19
CA VAL A 270 21.55 7.12 6.69
C VAL A 270 21.56 8.27 7.67
N TYR A 271 22.73 8.79 8.03
CA TYR A 271 22.87 9.93 8.92
C TYR A 271 23.39 11.16 8.18
N VAL A 272 22.65 12.27 8.22
CA VAL A 272 23.11 13.59 7.79
C VAL A 272 23.50 14.37 9.04
N LYS A 273 24.80 14.64 9.21
CA LYS A 273 25.34 15.27 10.43
C LYS A 273 25.42 16.79 10.29
N SER A 274 25.57 17.46 11.44
CA SER A 274 25.76 18.91 11.52
C SER A 274 26.81 19.45 10.54
N GLY A 275 26.47 20.55 9.87
CA GLY A 275 27.26 21.17 8.81
C GLY A 275 27.00 20.61 7.39
N ALA A 276 26.29 19.50 7.26
CA ALA A 276 25.87 18.95 5.97
C ALA A 276 24.43 19.35 5.63
N THR A 277 24.20 19.62 4.35
CA THR A 277 22.86 19.83 3.76
C THR A 277 22.61 18.81 2.67
N LEU A 278 21.53 18.05 2.78
CA LEU A 278 21.03 17.19 1.72
C LEU A 278 20.02 17.97 0.88
N THR A 279 20.30 18.15 -0.41
CA THR A 279 19.39 18.80 -1.35
C THR A 279 18.79 17.76 -2.28
N VAL A 280 17.46 17.73 -2.37
CA VAL A 280 16.71 16.81 -3.23
C VAL A 280 16.01 17.61 -4.34
N PRO A 281 16.49 17.54 -5.60
CA PRO A 281 15.92 18.29 -6.72
C PRO A 281 14.49 17.88 -7.07
N ALA A 282 13.74 18.78 -7.71
CA ALA A 282 12.39 18.51 -8.24
C ALA A 282 12.30 17.19 -9.03
N GLY A 283 11.24 16.42 -8.81
CA GLY A 283 10.98 15.16 -9.52
C GLY A 283 11.88 13.99 -9.10
N SER A 284 12.73 14.16 -8.09
CA SER A 284 13.56 13.07 -7.57
C SER A 284 12.74 12.11 -6.71
N VAL A 285 13.10 10.83 -6.77
CA VAL A 285 12.51 9.78 -5.92
C VAL A 285 13.60 9.11 -5.09
N VAL A 286 13.40 9.12 -3.78
CA VAL A 286 14.22 8.46 -2.77
C VAL A 286 13.48 7.21 -2.29
N TYR A 287 14.07 6.04 -2.51
CA TYR A 287 13.48 4.75 -2.20
C TYR A 287 14.05 4.18 -0.90
N GLY A 288 13.23 4.06 0.14
CA GLY A 288 13.57 3.38 1.39
C GLY A 288 13.50 1.86 1.23
N THR A 289 14.61 1.16 1.45
CA THR A 289 14.59 -0.30 1.63
C THR A 289 13.99 -0.67 2.98
N ARG A 290 13.55 -1.93 3.14
CA ARG A 290 13.04 -2.40 4.44
C ARG A 290 14.08 -2.27 5.54
N GLY A 291 13.68 -1.64 6.64
CA GLY A 291 14.57 -1.31 7.76
C GLY A 291 15.50 -0.12 7.51
N SER A 292 15.38 0.58 6.37
CA SER A 292 16.10 1.84 6.15
C SER A 292 15.35 3.03 6.76
N ALA A 293 16.08 4.06 7.11
CA ALA A 293 15.57 5.36 7.55
C ALA A 293 16.62 6.43 7.26
N ILE A 294 16.24 7.71 7.30
CA ILE A 294 17.21 8.81 7.17
C ILE A 294 17.09 9.79 8.34
N PHE A 295 18.21 9.98 9.04
CA PHE A 295 18.32 10.78 10.25
C PHE A 295 19.14 12.04 10.00
N PHE A 296 18.55 13.20 10.20
CA PHE A 296 19.20 14.51 10.16
C PHE A 296 19.58 14.93 11.58
N VAL A 297 20.78 14.54 12.02
CA VAL A 297 21.28 14.84 13.37
C VAL A 297 22.10 16.13 13.33
N GLY A 298 21.40 17.27 13.47
CA GLY A 298 21.93 18.61 13.19
C GLY A 298 22.17 18.91 11.70
N GLY A 299 21.96 17.94 10.81
CA GLY A 299 22.03 18.13 9.37
C GLY A 299 20.78 18.80 8.81
N ASN A 300 20.88 19.37 7.61
CA ASN A 300 19.79 20.11 6.97
C ASN A 300 19.19 19.33 5.80
N LEU A 301 17.89 19.54 5.56
CA LEU A 301 17.18 19.01 4.38
C LEU A 301 16.55 20.14 3.59
N THR A 302 16.76 20.12 2.28
CA THR A 302 16.05 20.98 1.33
C THR A 302 15.48 20.15 0.20
N THR A 303 14.15 20.12 0.06
CA THR A 303 13.49 19.55 -1.11
C THR A 303 13.02 20.68 -2.02
N GLN A 304 13.22 20.52 -3.32
CA GLN A 304 12.96 21.55 -4.32
C GLN A 304 11.82 21.13 -5.25
N GLY A 305 10.84 20.40 -4.71
CA GLY A 305 9.69 19.93 -5.47
C GLY A 305 8.87 21.09 -6.05
N THR A 306 8.10 20.76 -7.07
CA THR A 306 7.08 21.66 -7.63
C THR A 306 5.77 20.90 -7.81
N ALA A 307 4.65 21.59 -8.01
CA ALA A 307 3.37 20.92 -8.25
C ALA A 307 3.42 19.91 -9.42
N ALA A 308 4.20 20.22 -10.46
CA ALA A 308 4.34 19.36 -11.64
C ALA A 308 5.41 18.25 -11.49
N ALA A 309 6.33 18.41 -10.54
CA ALA A 309 7.44 17.51 -10.30
C ALA A 309 7.80 17.54 -8.80
N PRO A 310 6.97 16.93 -7.94
CA PRO A 310 7.22 16.88 -6.51
C PRO A 310 8.43 15.99 -6.21
N VAL A 311 8.96 16.10 -5.01
CA VAL A 311 9.97 15.18 -4.46
C VAL A 311 9.25 14.06 -3.72
N CYS A 312 9.64 12.82 -3.96
CA CYS A 312 9.06 11.67 -3.28
C CYS A 312 10.07 10.89 -2.47
N PHE A 313 9.70 10.55 -1.25
CA PHE A 313 10.34 9.52 -0.43
C PHE A 313 9.34 8.37 -0.29
N THR A 314 9.69 7.16 -0.70
CA THR A 314 8.72 6.04 -0.76
C THR A 314 9.41 4.70 -0.58
N SER A 315 8.63 3.64 -0.38
CA SER A 315 9.12 2.28 -0.29
C SER A 315 9.83 1.80 -1.57
N SER A 316 10.95 1.11 -1.41
CA SER A 316 11.66 0.44 -2.51
C SER A 316 10.97 -0.85 -2.97
N GLN A 317 9.88 -1.27 -2.31
CA GLN A 317 9.10 -2.41 -2.78
C GLN A 317 8.49 -2.11 -4.15
N ALA A 318 8.26 -3.17 -4.91
CA ALA A 318 7.57 -3.07 -6.19
C ALA A 318 6.22 -2.36 -6.01
N ARG A 319 5.86 -1.51 -6.99
CA ARG A 319 4.59 -0.74 -6.99
C ARG A 319 3.41 -1.66 -6.70
N GLY A 320 2.57 -1.39 -5.71
CA GLY A 320 1.43 -2.24 -5.33
C GLY A 320 1.76 -3.37 -4.34
N SER A 321 3.05 -3.60 -4.08
CA SER A 321 3.55 -4.39 -2.97
C SER A 321 4.10 -3.51 -1.84
N ARG A 322 3.86 -2.19 -1.91
CA ARG A 322 4.24 -1.28 -0.84
C ARG A 322 3.21 -1.34 0.27
N PHE A 323 3.68 -1.28 1.50
CA PHE A 323 2.84 -1.32 2.68
C PHE A 323 3.29 -0.25 3.68
N PRO A 324 2.36 0.29 4.48
CA PRO A 324 2.72 1.06 5.67
C PRO A 324 3.83 0.36 6.45
N GLY A 325 4.84 1.12 6.89
CA GLY A 325 5.97 0.61 7.67
C GLY A 325 7.03 -0.13 6.84
N ASP A 326 6.99 -0.04 5.51
CA ASP A 326 8.03 -0.62 4.65
C ASP A 326 9.40 0.00 4.88
N TRP A 327 9.49 1.23 5.40
CA TRP A 327 10.73 1.89 5.80
C TRP A 327 10.45 2.87 6.94
N GLY A 328 11.50 3.37 7.61
CA GLY A 328 11.39 4.15 8.85
C GLY A 328 11.18 5.66 8.67
N GLY A 329 10.93 6.16 7.46
CA GLY A 329 10.67 7.59 7.26
C GLY A 329 11.89 8.51 7.48
N ILE A 330 11.59 9.77 7.78
CA ILE A 330 12.58 10.85 7.89
C ILE A 330 12.58 11.38 9.33
N VAL A 331 13.73 11.30 9.98
CA VAL A 331 13.91 11.72 11.38
C VAL A 331 14.80 12.96 11.45
N PHE A 332 14.36 13.97 12.18
CA PHE A 332 15.10 15.21 12.41
C PHE A 332 15.44 15.34 13.88
N VAL A 333 16.72 15.54 14.21
CA VAL A 333 17.19 15.64 15.59
C VAL A 333 17.96 16.95 15.77
N GLY A 334 17.31 17.92 16.41
CA GLY A 334 17.81 19.28 16.61
C GLY A 334 18.18 19.61 18.05
N SER A 335 18.45 20.89 18.28
CA SER A 335 18.78 21.49 19.59
C SER A 335 17.76 22.53 20.06
N GLY A 336 16.54 22.48 19.53
CA GLY A 336 15.41 23.28 20.01
C GLY A 336 15.09 22.96 21.47
N SER A 337 14.46 23.90 22.16
CA SER A 337 13.97 23.66 23.52
C SER A 337 12.70 22.81 23.52
N GLY A 338 12.31 22.28 24.66
CA GLY A 338 11.08 21.53 24.85
C GLY A 338 10.88 21.25 26.34
N THR A 339 10.02 20.30 26.68
CA THR A 339 9.80 19.89 28.08
C THR A 339 10.84 18.90 28.59
N ARG A 340 11.69 18.35 27.72
CA ARG A 340 12.85 17.55 28.13
C ARG A 340 14.10 18.39 28.35
N ALA A 341 14.90 18.00 29.34
CA ALA A 341 16.24 18.57 29.50
C ALA A 341 17.17 18.11 28.36
N THR A 342 18.15 18.95 28.02
CA THR A 342 19.12 18.64 26.95
C THR A 342 19.79 17.28 27.19
N GLY A 343 19.70 16.40 26.19
CA GLY A 343 20.34 15.09 26.17
C GLY A 343 19.67 13.99 27.01
N THR A 344 18.47 14.23 27.53
CA THR A 344 17.77 13.22 28.37
C THR A 344 16.74 12.40 27.60
N GLY A 345 16.21 12.89 26.48
CA GLY A 345 15.37 12.12 25.57
C GLY A 345 16.18 11.26 24.61
N THR A 346 15.56 10.24 24.05
CA THR A 346 16.12 9.36 23.02
C THR A 346 15.08 9.17 21.93
N THR A 347 15.45 9.34 20.66
CA THR A 347 14.56 9.08 19.53
C THR A 347 14.19 7.61 19.45
N GLU A 348 13.12 7.30 18.75
CA GLU A 348 12.87 5.95 18.23
C GLU A 348 13.90 5.52 17.18
N GLY A 349 13.83 4.24 16.83
CA GLY A 349 14.55 3.61 15.74
C GLY A 349 15.69 2.70 16.21
N VAL A 350 16.21 1.90 15.28
CA VAL A 350 17.25 0.87 15.55
C VAL A 350 18.57 1.41 16.14
N SER A 351 18.77 2.72 16.14
CA SER A 351 19.96 3.38 16.68
C SER A 351 19.57 4.76 17.22
N PRO A 352 18.95 4.79 18.42
CA PRO A 352 18.42 5.99 19.05
C PRO A 352 19.46 7.11 19.19
N GLU A 353 19.05 8.34 18.92
CA GLU A 353 19.86 9.54 19.13
C GLU A 353 19.34 10.31 20.33
N THR A 354 20.23 10.85 21.16
CA THR A 354 19.80 11.70 22.28
C THR A 354 19.22 13.04 21.81
N TYR A 355 18.19 13.55 22.47
CA TYR A 355 17.60 14.86 22.22
C TYR A 355 17.07 15.52 23.52
N PRO A 356 16.83 16.85 23.53
CA PRO A 356 17.37 17.83 22.61
C PRO A 356 18.90 17.78 22.55
N LYS A 357 19.51 18.04 21.39
CA LYS A 357 20.97 18.13 21.28
C LYS A 357 21.49 19.39 21.99
N ALA A 358 22.77 19.37 22.36
CA ALA A 358 23.44 20.57 22.84
C ALA A 358 23.47 21.66 21.75
N GLY A 359 23.52 22.93 22.19
CA GLY A 359 23.52 24.09 21.29
C GLY A 359 24.59 24.01 20.19
N GLY A 360 24.26 24.53 19.00
CA GLY A 360 25.09 24.43 17.80
C GLY A 360 24.73 23.26 16.87
N THR A 361 23.70 22.48 17.23
CA THR A 361 23.19 21.34 16.45
C THR A 361 21.80 21.66 15.87
N ASN A 362 21.62 22.90 15.40
CA ASN A 362 20.35 23.33 14.83
C ASN A 362 20.12 22.63 13.50
N VAL A 363 18.89 22.20 13.27
CA VAL A 363 18.43 21.64 12.00
C VAL A 363 17.63 22.71 11.27
N ASN A 364 17.93 22.94 10.00
CA ASN A 364 17.15 23.81 9.13
C ASN A 364 16.47 22.98 8.04
N LEU A 365 15.14 23.03 8.00
CA LEU A 365 14.33 22.26 7.06
C LEU A 365 13.56 23.19 6.12
N ASN A 366 13.69 22.94 4.83
CA ASN A 366 12.89 23.62 3.81
C ASN A 366 12.29 22.56 2.87
N LEU A 367 11.00 22.29 3.05
CA LEU A 367 10.28 21.30 2.26
C LEU A 367 9.28 21.97 1.33
N ALA A 368 9.40 21.70 0.04
CA ALA A 368 8.49 22.20 -0.99
C ALA A 368 8.00 21.04 -1.87
N TYR A 369 6.68 20.85 -1.96
CA TYR A 369 6.03 19.78 -2.76
C TYR A 369 6.70 18.43 -2.52
N THR A 370 6.64 17.97 -1.27
CA THR A 370 7.27 16.72 -0.81
C THR A 370 6.20 15.71 -0.47
N ILE A 371 6.37 14.46 -0.92
CA ILE A 371 5.49 13.35 -0.58
C ILE A 371 6.34 12.28 0.11
N VAL A 372 5.91 11.85 1.29
CA VAL A 372 6.52 10.76 2.05
C VAL A 372 5.50 9.64 2.13
N GLU A 373 5.79 8.49 1.52
CA GLU A 373 4.85 7.37 1.45
C GLU A 373 5.37 6.12 2.18
N PHE A 374 4.47 5.35 2.77
CA PHE A 374 4.74 3.98 3.25
C PHE A 374 5.84 3.89 4.32
N ALA A 375 6.03 4.98 5.06
CA ALA A 375 6.99 5.07 6.14
C ALA A 375 6.43 4.48 7.45
N GLY A 376 7.19 4.63 8.52
CA GLY A 376 6.79 4.37 9.89
C GLY A 376 7.03 2.95 10.42
N ASN A 377 8.15 2.33 10.06
CA ASN A 377 8.48 0.98 10.51
C ASN A 377 8.58 0.86 12.04
N GLU A 378 7.84 -0.07 12.63
CA GLU A 378 8.00 -0.53 14.03
C GLU A 378 9.29 -1.38 14.15
N VAL A 379 10.30 -0.84 14.84
CA VAL A 379 11.59 -1.52 14.99
C VAL A 379 11.65 -2.42 16.23
N ALA A 380 10.78 -2.17 17.21
CA ALA A 380 10.47 -2.99 18.37
C ALA A 380 9.08 -2.59 18.92
N PRO A 381 8.45 -3.41 19.79
CA PRO A 381 7.14 -3.07 20.35
C PRO A 381 7.15 -1.73 21.10
N GLY A 382 6.35 -0.76 20.65
CA GLY A 382 6.34 0.60 21.22
C GLY A 382 7.57 1.44 20.88
N ASP A 383 8.25 1.12 19.77
CA ASP A 383 9.37 1.85 19.18
C ASP A 383 9.13 1.94 17.67
N GLU A 384 8.10 2.69 17.33
CA GLU A 384 7.65 2.96 15.98
C GLU A 384 8.30 4.27 15.47
N LEU A 385 8.80 4.24 14.22
CA LEU A 385 9.19 5.47 13.54
C LEU A 385 7.97 6.07 12.85
N ASN A 386 8.04 7.33 12.44
CA ASN A 386 6.96 8.04 11.75
C ASN A 386 7.27 8.33 10.29
N SER A 387 6.34 8.95 9.57
CA SER A 387 6.66 9.50 8.24
C SER A 387 7.65 10.66 8.36
N LEU A 388 7.38 11.59 9.26
CA LEU A 388 8.21 12.75 9.57
C LEU A 388 8.28 12.92 11.10
N SER A 389 9.42 12.55 11.69
CA SER A 389 9.66 12.66 13.14
C SER A 389 10.53 13.87 13.45
N HIS A 390 10.08 14.76 14.34
CA HIS A 390 10.81 15.97 14.72
C HIS A 390 11.17 15.98 16.20
N TYR A 391 12.43 15.69 16.50
CA TYR A 391 12.94 15.80 17.85
C TYR A 391 13.66 17.13 18.03
N ALA A 392 13.07 18.03 18.81
CA ALA A 392 13.60 19.33 19.18
C ALA A 392 13.99 20.20 17.97
N VAL A 393 13.11 20.29 16.96
CA VAL A 393 13.31 21.12 15.77
C VAL A 393 12.64 22.48 15.96
N ASN A 394 13.43 23.55 15.97
CA ASN A 394 12.95 24.92 16.20
C ASN A 394 12.83 25.77 14.93
N SER A 395 13.28 25.30 13.77
CA SER A 395 13.20 26.08 12.52
C SER A 395 12.94 25.19 11.32
N ALA A 396 11.75 25.35 10.72
CA ALA A 396 11.36 24.68 9.50
C ALA A 396 10.37 25.52 8.70
N THR A 397 10.39 25.36 7.38
CA THR A 397 9.35 25.88 6.48
C THR A 397 8.86 24.74 5.61
N TYR A 398 7.63 24.30 5.86
CA TYR A 398 6.97 23.25 5.09
C TYR A 398 5.89 23.89 4.22
N ASN A 399 5.94 23.62 2.93
CA ASN A 399 5.00 24.17 1.96
C ASN A 399 4.61 23.07 0.97
N TYR A 400 3.35 22.61 0.99
CA TYR A 400 2.89 21.46 0.20
C TYR A 400 3.66 20.18 0.58
N VAL A 401 3.36 19.62 1.75
CA VAL A 401 3.95 18.35 2.20
C VAL A 401 2.83 17.36 2.44
N GLN A 402 3.00 16.13 1.96
CA GLN A 402 2.09 15.03 2.20
C GLN A 402 2.84 13.87 2.86
N ALA A 403 2.35 13.40 3.99
CA ALA A 403 2.62 12.08 4.51
C ALA A 403 1.46 11.15 4.12
N HIS A 404 1.79 9.97 3.60
CA HIS A 404 0.84 9.09 2.96
C HIS A 404 1.08 7.63 3.36
N ARG A 405 0.06 6.97 3.90
CA ARG A 405 0.11 5.53 4.20
C ARG A 405 1.27 5.15 5.14
N GLY A 406 1.60 5.99 6.12
CA GLY A 406 2.48 5.61 7.23
C GLY A 406 1.86 4.50 8.08
N LEU A 407 2.69 3.62 8.65
CA LEU A 407 2.23 2.65 9.68
C LEU A 407 2.05 3.30 11.05
N ASP A 408 2.69 4.45 11.23
CA ASP A 408 2.56 5.27 12.40
C ASP A 408 2.23 6.70 11.95
N ASP A 409 2.59 7.70 12.75
CA ASP A 409 2.17 9.06 12.51
C ASP A 409 2.59 9.64 11.16
N SER A 410 1.70 10.48 10.63
CA SER A 410 2.01 11.28 9.44
C SER A 410 3.04 12.37 9.77
N TYR A 411 2.88 13.06 10.90
CA TYR A 411 3.81 14.06 11.41
C TYR A 411 3.80 14.00 12.93
N GLU A 412 4.97 13.89 13.54
CA GLU A 412 5.10 13.91 14.99
C GLU A 412 6.21 14.84 15.44
N TRP A 413 5.89 15.71 16.39
CA TRP A 413 6.79 16.72 16.91
C TRP A 413 7.02 16.56 18.40
N TRP A 414 8.24 16.24 18.82
CA TRP A 414 8.65 16.35 20.21
C TRP A 414 9.49 17.60 20.44
N GLY A 415 8.88 18.65 20.98
CA GLY A 415 9.53 19.90 21.31
C GLY A 415 9.82 20.79 20.09
N GLY A 416 10.80 21.69 20.23
CA GLY A 416 11.06 22.81 19.32
C GLY A 416 10.92 24.16 20.03
N GLY A 417 10.05 24.23 21.03
CA GLY A 417 9.90 25.34 21.99
C GLY A 417 9.25 26.59 21.40
N ILE A 418 8.82 27.53 22.24
CA ILE A 418 8.12 28.76 21.80
C ILE A 418 9.08 29.80 21.21
N ALA A 419 10.28 29.95 21.78
CA ALA A 419 11.26 30.94 21.36
C ALA A 419 12.68 30.35 21.30
N PRO A 420 13.44 30.60 20.21
CA PRO A 420 13.12 31.41 19.03
C PRO A 420 12.46 30.59 17.91
N SER A 421 11.46 29.74 18.19
CA SER A 421 10.91 28.87 17.15
C SER A 421 10.34 29.67 15.98
N THR A 422 10.62 29.17 14.79
CA THR A 422 10.17 29.70 13.50
C THR A 422 9.53 28.59 12.65
N PHE A 423 9.07 27.51 13.29
CA PHE A 423 8.42 26.42 12.59
C PHE A 423 7.12 26.90 11.94
N THR A 424 7.05 26.77 10.61
CA THR A 424 5.88 27.12 9.82
C THR A 424 5.53 25.97 8.87
N GLY A 425 4.29 25.51 8.96
CA GLY A 425 3.73 24.50 8.07
C GLY A 425 2.51 25.05 7.34
N THR A 426 2.51 24.98 6.02
CA THR A 426 1.37 25.40 5.21
C THR A 426 1.08 24.37 4.12
N TYR A 427 -0.19 24.01 3.93
CA TYR A 427 -0.61 22.99 2.97
C TYR A 427 -0.01 21.62 3.32
N LEU A 428 -0.42 21.09 4.48
CA LEU A 428 0.04 19.78 4.98
C LEU A 428 -1.06 18.74 4.84
N ILE A 429 -0.68 17.51 4.47
CA ILE A 429 -1.62 16.41 4.30
C ILE A 429 -1.12 15.18 5.06
N GLY A 430 -1.87 14.73 6.06
CA GLY A 430 -1.83 13.36 6.57
C GLY A 430 -2.88 12.53 5.84
N SER A 431 -2.50 11.39 5.29
CA SER A 431 -3.45 10.62 4.46
C SER A 431 -3.25 9.11 4.56
N GLY A 432 -4.22 8.44 5.16
CA GLY A 432 -4.23 7.00 5.34
C GLY A 432 -3.13 6.50 6.26
N GLY A 433 -2.64 7.36 7.18
CA GLY A 433 -1.85 6.94 8.33
C GLY A 433 -2.61 5.89 9.14
N MET A 434 -1.86 4.98 9.76
CA MET A 434 -2.40 3.90 10.57
C MET A 434 -2.53 4.30 12.04
N ASP A 435 -1.75 5.28 12.48
CA ASP A 435 -1.90 5.94 13.76
C ASP A 435 -2.32 7.41 13.57
N ASP A 436 -1.76 8.38 14.28
CA ASP A 436 -2.18 9.77 14.27
C ASP A 436 -1.74 10.52 13.01
N ASP A 437 -2.48 11.56 12.61
CA ASP A 437 -2.07 12.35 11.44
C ASP A 437 -1.19 13.54 11.83
N PHE A 438 -1.44 14.18 12.97
CA PHE A 438 -0.63 15.29 13.45
C PHE A 438 -0.47 15.18 14.96
N ASP A 439 0.69 14.73 15.39
CA ASP A 439 1.03 14.59 16.81
C ASP A 439 1.98 15.72 17.27
N MET A 440 1.54 16.53 18.24
CA MET A 440 2.19 17.77 18.67
C MET A 440 2.56 17.77 20.15
N ASP A 441 3.80 17.41 20.39
CA ASP A 441 4.25 16.89 21.67
C ASP A 441 5.39 17.68 22.32
N GLU A 442 5.49 17.49 23.64
CA GLU A 442 6.63 17.81 24.49
C GLU A 442 7.22 19.23 24.31
N GLY A 443 6.36 20.22 24.13
CA GLY A 443 6.77 21.61 23.97
C GLY A 443 6.89 22.08 22.53
N PHE A 444 6.23 21.42 21.58
CA PHE A 444 6.14 21.91 20.21
C PHE A 444 5.44 23.27 20.15
N SER A 445 6.03 24.22 19.41
CA SER A 445 5.37 25.47 19.07
C SER A 445 5.74 25.89 17.65
N GLY A 446 4.70 26.11 16.85
CA GLY A 446 4.79 26.49 15.46
C GLY A 446 3.46 27.01 14.94
N THR A 447 3.46 27.57 13.74
CA THR A 447 2.24 27.96 13.03
C THR A 447 1.96 26.97 11.92
N LEU A 448 0.83 26.26 12.02
CA LEU A 448 0.35 25.32 11.04
C LEU A 448 -0.95 25.87 10.41
N SER A 449 -1.04 25.89 9.09
CA SER A 449 -2.25 26.37 8.39
C SER A 449 -2.56 25.59 7.12
N ASN A 450 -3.85 25.41 6.81
CA ASN A 450 -4.31 24.63 5.64
C ASN A 450 -3.87 23.15 5.75
N LEU A 451 -4.49 22.42 6.67
CA LEU A 451 -4.19 21.01 6.95
C LEU A 451 -5.33 20.12 6.47
N ILE A 452 -5.00 18.95 5.93
CA ILE A 452 -5.98 17.89 5.63
C ILE A 452 -5.48 16.60 6.27
N ALA A 453 -6.29 15.97 7.12
CA ALA A 453 -6.12 14.60 7.57
C ALA A 453 -7.27 13.74 7.02
N VAL A 454 -6.94 12.55 6.50
CA VAL A 454 -7.97 11.61 6.06
C VAL A 454 -7.56 10.17 6.34
N LYS A 455 -8.38 9.45 7.12
CA LYS A 455 -8.20 8.02 7.35
C LYS A 455 -8.73 7.22 6.17
N TYR A 456 -8.06 6.11 5.86
CA TYR A 456 -8.50 5.17 4.82
C TYR A 456 -9.35 4.06 5.46
N PRO A 457 -10.36 3.50 4.76
CA PRO A 457 -11.09 2.35 5.26
C PRO A 457 -10.16 1.18 5.62
N THR A 458 -10.45 0.44 6.69
CA THR A 458 -9.63 -0.70 7.14
C THR A 458 -9.45 -1.78 6.07
N ALA A 459 -10.42 -1.92 5.16
CA ALA A 459 -10.35 -2.82 4.00
C ALA A 459 -9.18 -2.51 3.04
N CYS A 460 -8.59 -1.31 3.14
CA CYS A 460 -7.47 -0.87 2.31
C CYS A 460 -6.09 -1.37 2.80
N GLY A 461 -6.07 -2.12 3.90
CA GLY A 461 -4.89 -2.79 4.42
C GLY A 461 -3.99 -1.90 5.28
N GLY A 462 -3.06 -2.53 5.98
CA GLY A 462 -2.37 -1.95 7.14
C GLY A 462 -3.08 -2.35 8.44
N SER A 463 -2.37 -2.20 9.56
CA SER A 463 -2.90 -2.43 10.90
C SER A 463 -3.08 -1.07 11.54
N VAL A 464 -4.33 -0.64 11.67
CA VAL A 464 -4.67 0.62 12.35
C VAL A 464 -4.34 0.47 13.84
N SER A 465 -3.78 1.51 14.45
CA SER A 465 -3.49 1.59 15.88
C SER A 465 -4.77 1.46 16.73
N THR A 466 -4.59 1.41 18.05
CA THR A 466 -5.73 1.33 18.98
C THR A 466 -6.46 2.65 19.20
N ASP A 467 -5.89 3.74 18.71
CA ASP A 467 -6.28 5.11 19.01
C ASP A 467 -5.91 6.08 17.86
N PRO A 468 -6.34 5.82 16.60
CA PRO A 468 -5.92 6.60 15.43
C PRO A 468 -6.66 7.94 15.32
N HIS A 469 -6.18 8.96 16.03
CA HIS A 469 -6.65 10.32 16.06
C HIS A 469 -6.35 11.10 14.76
N GLY A 470 -7.12 12.16 14.52
CA GLY A 470 -6.78 13.16 13.49
C GLY A 470 -5.64 14.05 13.95
N MET A 471 -5.65 14.41 15.23
CA MET A 471 -4.56 15.10 15.92
C MET A 471 -4.46 14.56 17.35
N GLU A 472 -3.25 14.28 17.79
CA GLU A 472 -2.89 13.94 19.17
C GLU A 472 -1.90 15.00 19.69
N MET A 473 -2.01 15.39 20.95
CA MET A 473 -1.31 16.55 21.48
C MET A 473 -0.99 16.40 22.97
N ASP A 474 0.28 16.14 23.29
CA ASP A 474 0.79 15.99 24.65
C ASP A 474 1.70 17.16 25.02
N GLY A 475 1.17 18.06 25.84
CA GLY A 475 1.85 19.32 26.14
C GLY A 475 3.24 19.18 26.73
N ALA A 476 3.46 18.19 27.60
CA ALA A 476 4.68 18.05 28.35
C ALA A 476 5.06 16.59 28.53
N HIS A 477 6.36 16.33 28.49
CA HIS A 477 6.92 15.03 28.80
C HIS A 477 6.60 14.57 30.23
N ASN A 478 6.47 13.25 30.41
CA ASN A 478 6.34 12.63 31.73
C ASN A 478 7.44 13.10 32.71
N GLY A 479 7.03 13.49 33.92
CA GLY A 479 7.95 13.95 34.96
C GLY A 479 8.41 15.41 34.82
N TYR A 480 7.88 16.17 33.84
CA TYR A 480 8.10 17.62 33.75
C TYR A 480 7.54 18.38 34.97
N GLY A 481 6.44 17.87 35.55
CA GLY A 481 5.78 18.42 36.74
C GLY A 481 4.48 19.15 36.42
N ALA A 482 3.81 19.67 37.45
CA ALA A 482 2.43 20.14 37.36
C ALA A 482 2.23 21.55 36.78
N THR A 483 3.28 22.21 36.30
CA THR A 483 3.20 23.61 35.81
C THR A 483 4.09 23.83 34.58
N CYS A 484 3.51 24.41 33.53
CA CYS A 484 4.26 24.98 32.42
C CYS A 484 5.18 26.10 32.92
N LEU A 485 6.48 26.01 32.62
CA LEU A 485 7.50 26.90 33.19
C LEU A 485 7.58 28.27 32.50
N GLY A 486 6.93 28.42 31.33
CA GLY A 486 7.00 29.63 30.52
C GLY A 486 8.39 29.85 29.86
N GLY A 487 8.47 30.82 28.96
CA GLY A 487 9.73 31.18 28.29
C GLY A 487 10.08 30.26 27.12
N THR A 488 11.34 29.83 27.00
CA THR A 488 11.80 29.00 25.86
C THR A 488 11.46 27.52 26.03
N THR A 489 11.33 27.04 27.27
CA THR A 489 11.02 25.64 27.64
C THR A 489 9.61 25.62 28.22
N ASP A 490 8.62 25.59 27.34
CA ASP A 490 7.21 25.61 27.71
C ASP A 490 6.49 24.37 27.17
N CYS A 491 5.29 24.13 27.68
CA CYS A 491 4.41 23.10 27.15
C CYS A 491 4.03 23.37 25.69
N SER A 492 3.54 22.35 24.97
CA SER A 492 3.14 22.50 23.55
C SER A 492 2.11 23.61 23.40
N HIS A 493 2.39 24.55 22.51
CA HIS A 493 1.59 25.75 22.29
C HIS A 493 1.56 26.14 20.80
N PRO A 494 1.11 25.24 19.90
CA PRO A 494 1.01 25.53 18.48
C PRO A 494 -0.16 26.47 18.16
N THR A 495 -0.09 27.11 16.99
CA THR A 495 -1.24 27.78 16.36
C THR A 495 -1.64 27.01 15.11
N VAL A 496 -2.85 26.46 15.10
CA VAL A 496 -3.38 25.64 14.00
C VAL A 496 -4.63 26.33 13.43
N SER A 497 -4.69 26.48 12.11
CA SER A 497 -5.80 27.14 11.43
C SER A 497 -6.15 26.50 10.09
N ASN A 498 -7.41 26.58 9.67
CA ASN A 498 -7.88 26.07 8.38
C ASN A 498 -7.53 24.58 8.24
N TYR A 499 -8.26 23.70 8.93
CA TYR A 499 -7.95 22.27 8.92
C TYR A 499 -9.19 21.41 8.70
N THR A 500 -9.02 20.29 8.02
CA THR A 500 -10.10 19.32 7.77
C THR A 500 -9.63 17.93 8.17
N LEU A 501 -10.31 17.32 9.14
CA LEU A 501 -10.01 15.99 9.66
C LEU A 501 -11.18 15.07 9.32
N ILE A 502 -10.89 14.01 8.56
CA ILE A 502 -11.88 13.02 8.14
C ILE A 502 -11.47 11.63 8.65
N GLY A 503 -12.22 11.11 9.61
CA GLY A 503 -12.01 9.78 10.16
C GLY A 503 -12.84 8.68 9.47
N ILE A 504 -12.69 7.45 9.99
CA ILE A 504 -13.47 6.26 9.59
C ILE A 504 -14.29 5.67 10.75
N ASN A 505 -14.45 6.43 11.84
CA ASN A 505 -15.14 6.07 13.06
C ASN A 505 -14.56 4.79 13.69
N ALA A 506 -13.23 4.68 13.71
CA ALA A 506 -12.52 3.62 14.40
C ALA A 506 -12.71 3.76 15.93
N PRO A 507 -12.67 2.67 16.71
CA PRO A 507 -12.70 2.74 18.16
C PRO A 507 -11.60 3.67 18.69
N ASN A 508 -11.91 4.44 19.74
CA ASN A 508 -10.96 5.35 20.40
C ASN A 508 -10.30 6.40 19.47
N SER A 509 -10.86 6.64 18.28
CA SER A 509 -10.38 7.67 17.36
C SER A 509 -11.03 9.01 17.69
N PHE A 510 -10.23 10.04 17.90
CA PHE A 510 -10.69 11.40 18.17
C PHE A 510 -10.28 12.31 17.03
N GLY A 511 -11.11 13.28 16.67
CA GLY A 511 -10.68 14.31 15.73
C GLY A 511 -9.47 15.06 16.29
N GLU A 512 -9.58 15.49 17.55
CA GLU A 512 -8.50 16.10 18.31
C GLU A 512 -8.45 15.55 19.73
N ARG A 513 -7.26 15.22 20.22
CA ARG A 513 -7.02 14.84 21.61
C ARG A 513 -5.99 15.76 22.26
N HIS A 514 -6.39 16.49 23.31
CA HIS A 514 -5.55 17.48 23.99
C HIS A 514 -5.26 17.02 25.41
N ARG A 515 -3.99 16.83 25.76
CA ARG A 515 -3.61 16.37 27.10
C ARG A 515 -2.30 16.98 27.60
N GLU A 516 -1.97 16.66 28.85
CA GLU A 516 -0.63 16.82 29.43
C GLU A 516 -0.04 18.24 29.38
N GLY A 517 -0.88 19.27 29.46
CA GLY A 517 -0.43 20.68 29.44
C GLY A 517 -0.50 21.34 28.08
N MET A 518 -1.14 20.69 27.10
CA MET A 518 -1.33 21.25 25.77
C MET A 518 -2.11 22.58 25.84
N ALA A 519 -1.58 23.60 25.19
CA ALA A 519 -2.07 24.98 25.28
C ALA A 519 -2.19 25.65 23.88
N GLY A 520 -2.38 24.86 22.83
CA GLY A 520 -2.50 25.38 21.47
C GLY A 520 -3.77 26.19 21.19
N THR A 521 -3.80 26.85 20.04
CA THR A 521 -4.97 27.57 19.52
C THR A 521 -5.42 26.96 18.19
N PHE A 522 -6.70 26.63 18.08
CA PHE A 522 -7.30 25.91 16.96
C PHE A 522 -8.49 26.70 16.39
N SER A 523 -8.51 26.92 15.07
CA SER A 523 -9.52 27.76 14.41
C SER A 523 -9.79 27.36 12.97
N GLU A 524 -10.98 27.70 12.45
CA GLU A 524 -11.40 27.37 11.08
C GLU A 524 -11.28 25.87 10.77
N GLY A 525 -11.71 25.03 11.72
CA GLY A 525 -11.60 23.58 11.68
C GLY A 525 -12.86 22.89 11.16
N VAL A 526 -12.70 21.72 10.56
CA VAL A 526 -13.79 20.82 10.16
C VAL A 526 -13.43 19.41 10.61
N ILE A 527 -14.24 18.81 11.47
CA ILE A 527 -14.00 17.48 12.05
C ILE A 527 -15.20 16.58 11.73
N TYR A 528 -14.95 15.42 11.12
CA TYR A 528 -16.03 14.48 10.75
C TYR A 528 -15.56 13.03 10.75
N GLY A 529 -16.42 12.12 11.20
CA GLY A 529 -16.20 10.69 11.07
C GLY A 529 -15.23 10.10 12.09
N PHE A 530 -15.09 10.68 13.28
CA PHE A 530 -14.33 10.10 14.39
C PHE A 530 -15.26 9.49 15.45
N SER A 531 -14.73 8.70 16.38
CA SER A 531 -15.55 8.17 17.48
C SER A 531 -15.96 9.26 18.48
N GLU A 532 -15.12 10.28 18.63
CA GLU A 532 -15.38 11.55 19.34
C GLU A 532 -14.77 12.70 18.53
N ASN A 533 -15.32 13.90 18.62
CA ASN A 533 -14.81 15.06 17.87
C ASN A 533 -13.56 15.63 18.53
N VAL A 534 -13.72 16.28 19.68
CA VAL A 534 -12.63 16.87 20.48
C VAL A 534 -12.64 16.27 21.88
N HIS A 535 -11.48 15.81 22.35
CA HIS A 535 -11.30 15.27 23.68
C HIS A 535 -10.22 16.04 24.44
N CYS A 536 -10.57 16.70 25.55
CA CYS A 536 -9.61 17.38 26.42
C CYS A 536 -9.47 16.68 27.78
N ASP A 537 -8.28 16.13 28.03
CA ASP A 537 -7.96 15.40 29.24
C ASP A 537 -7.34 16.26 30.34
N ALA A 538 -7.61 15.88 31.59
CA ALA A 538 -6.84 16.30 32.75
C ALA A 538 -5.95 15.15 33.23
N SER A 539 -4.64 15.25 32.99
CA SER A 539 -3.68 14.24 33.43
C SER A 539 -3.07 14.63 34.78
N ALA A 540 -3.29 13.80 35.81
CA ALA A 540 -2.72 14.05 37.13
C ALA A 540 -1.19 14.02 37.08
N GLY A 541 -0.54 15.03 37.67
CA GLY A 541 0.93 15.15 37.67
C GLY A 541 1.50 15.94 36.50
N TYR A 542 0.68 16.27 35.51
CA TYR A 542 1.02 17.14 34.40
C TYR A 542 0.46 18.56 34.60
N PRO A 543 0.95 19.55 33.83
CA PRO A 543 0.33 20.85 33.77
C PRO A 543 -1.12 20.76 33.27
N ALA A 544 -1.92 21.75 33.64
CA ALA A 544 -3.29 21.83 33.12
C ALA A 544 -3.25 22.05 31.61
N THR A 545 -3.98 21.21 30.87
CA THR A 545 -4.37 21.49 29.49
C THR A 545 -5.16 22.81 29.48
N THR A 546 -4.88 23.68 28.51
CA THR A 546 -5.52 24.99 28.37
C THR A 546 -5.75 25.38 26.90
N SER A 547 -5.89 24.41 25.99
CA SER A 547 -6.12 24.68 24.58
C SER A 547 -7.32 25.60 24.35
N THR A 548 -7.22 26.45 23.34
CA THR A 548 -8.32 27.31 22.88
C THR A 548 -8.91 26.74 21.60
N ILE A 549 -10.16 26.25 21.68
CA ILE A 549 -10.93 25.77 20.54
C ILE A 549 -11.89 26.87 20.10
N ALA A 550 -11.62 27.50 18.95
CA ALA A 550 -12.42 28.63 18.47
C ALA A 550 -13.81 28.19 18.01
N ALA A 551 -14.78 29.12 18.08
CA ALA A 551 -16.15 28.89 17.60
C ALA A 551 -16.25 28.66 16.08
N SER A 552 -15.17 28.87 15.33
CA SER A 552 -15.07 28.51 13.91
C SER A 552 -14.53 27.10 13.67
N VAL A 553 -14.34 26.30 14.71
CA VAL A 553 -14.14 24.86 14.60
C VAL A 553 -15.51 24.19 14.55
N HIS A 554 -15.79 23.50 13.45
CA HIS A 554 -17.06 22.80 13.19
C HIS A 554 -16.86 21.29 13.34
N SER A 555 -17.79 20.62 14.01
CA SER A 555 -17.68 19.21 14.37
C SER A 555 -18.97 18.42 14.07
N GLU A 556 -18.86 17.09 14.03
CA GLU A 556 -19.99 16.21 13.72
C GLU A 556 -21.00 16.19 14.87
N GLN A 557 -22.23 16.67 14.61
CA GLN A 557 -23.30 16.79 15.60
C GLN A 557 -23.66 15.46 16.29
N ALA A 558 -23.44 14.34 15.60
CA ALA A 558 -23.74 13.00 16.14
C ALA A 558 -22.67 12.50 17.13
N LYS A 559 -21.58 13.25 17.32
CA LYS A 559 -20.43 12.92 18.14
C LYS A 559 -20.29 13.93 19.28
N SER A 560 -19.57 13.54 20.33
CA SER A 560 -19.36 14.38 21.50
C SER A 560 -18.12 15.24 21.37
N ASP A 561 -18.17 16.37 22.07
CA ASP A 561 -17.05 17.27 22.30
C ASP A 561 -16.83 17.40 23.82
N ASN A 562 -15.70 16.90 24.33
CA ASN A 562 -15.27 17.03 25.72
C ASN A 562 -14.35 18.24 25.90
N ILE A 563 -14.96 19.44 25.82
CA ILE A 563 -14.26 20.74 25.90
C ILE A 563 -14.57 21.48 27.21
N ALA A 564 -15.51 20.98 28.03
CA ALA A 564 -16.03 21.70 29.19
C ALA A 564 -15.20 21.50 30.47
N GLY A 565 -14.69 22.60 31.06
CA GLY A 565 -14.05 22.58 32.37
C GLY A 565 -12.79 23.44 32.44
N SER A 566 -11.86 23.09 33.33
CA SER A 566 -10.54 23.74 33.44
C SER A 566 -9.50 23.18 32.47
N THR A 567 -9.87 22.30 31.53
CA THR A 567 -8.98 21.56 30.62
C THR A 567 -8.89 22.18 29.22
N CYS A 568 -9.97 22.71 28.68
CA CYS A 568 -9.96 23.46 27.42
C CYS A 568 -10.90 24.66 27.54
N THR A 569 -10.70 25.65 26.67
CA THR A 569 -11.55 26.84 26.60
C THR A 569 -12.14 26.99 25.21
N GLY A 570 -13.38 27.49 25.15
CA GLY A 570 -14.12 27.68 23.91
C GLY A 570 -15.22 26.63 23.71
N ALA A 571 -15.71 26.54 22.47
CA ALA A 571 -16.71 25.58 22.04
C ALA A 571 -16.58 25.37 20.53
N SER A 572 -16.59 24.11 20.10
CA SER A 572 -16.86 23.76 18.71
C SER A 572 -18.31 24.09 18.34
N ALA A 573 -18.57 24.28 17.05
CA ALA A 573 -19.90 24.32 16.48
C ALA A 573 -20.29 22.91 16.03
N ASP A 574 -21.14 22.24 16.82
CA ASP A 574 -21.60 20.87 16.58
C ASP A 574 -22.72 20.84 15.51
N ASP A 575 -22.40 21.30 14.30
CA ASP A 575 -23.36 21.58 13.22
C ASP A 575 -23.25 20.68 11.98
N ILE A 576 -22.23 19.81 11.92
CA ILE A 576 -22.02 18.92 10.77
C ILE A 576 -22.88 17.66 10.89
N THR A 577 -23.68 17.38 9.87
CA THR A 577 -24.66 16.25 9.81
C THR A 577 -24.39 15.27 8.67
N ALA A 578 -23.48 15.60 7.77
CA ALA A 578 -23.05 14.76 6.65
C ALA A 578 -21.62 15.14 6.23
N LEU A 579 -21.00 14.30 5.39
CA LEU A 579 -19.64 14.52 4.88
C LEU A 579 -19.44 15.99 4.41
N PRO A 580 -18.55 16.75 5.07
CA PRO A 580 -18.46 18.21 4.89
C PRO A 580 -17.62 18.66 3.69
N ILE A 581 -17.16 17.71 2.88
CA ILE A 581 -16.37 17.94 1.66
C ILE A 581 -17.09 17.45 0.41
N GLU A 582 -16.67 17.91 -0.77
CA GLU A 582 -17.26 17.51 -2.06
C GLU A 582 -17.19 16.00 -2.27
N SER A 583 -16.04 15.36 -2.11
CA SER A 583 -15.90 13.92 -2.33
C SER A 583 -14.65 13.31 -1.69
N LEU A 584 -14.77 12.10 -1.15
CA LEU A 584 -13.61 11.26 -0.80
C LEU A 584 -12.98 10.56 -2.01
N GLY A 585 -13.58 10.66 -3.19
CA GLY A 585 -13.15 9.96 -4.39
C GLY A 585 -13.00 8.45 -4.15
N GLY A 586 -11.96 7.89 -4.73
CA GLY A 586 -11.60 6.48 -4.62
C GLY A 586 -11.15 6.04 -3.24
N ILE A 587 -10.89 6.93 -2.27
CA ILE A 587 -10.49 6.54 -0.91
C ILE A 587 -11.54 5.60 -0.29
N SER A 588 -12.81 5.96 -0.43
CA SER A 588 -13.92 5.24 0.19
C SER A 588 -14.30 3.91 -0.49
N ALA A 589 -14.07 3.79 -1.81
CA ALA A 589 -14.60 2.68 -2.61
C ALA A 589 -13.51 1.76 -3.17
N THR A 590 -12.35 2.31 -3.49
CA THR A 590 -11.28 1.67 -4.25
C THR A 590 -9.92 1.91 -3.63
N CYS A 591 -9.87 2.26 -2.34
CA CYS A 591 -8.62 2.41 -1.58
C CYS A 591 -7.64 3.41 -2.19
N GLY A 592 -8.19 4.53 -2.67
CA GLY A 592 -7.45 5.63 -3.28
C GLY A 592 -7.26 5.50 -4.79
N PHE A 593 -7.42 4.30 -5.36
CA PHE A 593 -7.27 4.12 -6.82
C PHE A 593 -8.42 4.76 -7.59
N GLY A 594 -8.12 5.42 -8.71
CA GLY A 594 -9.13 6.04 -9.57
C GLY A 594 -9.40 7.51 -9.22
N ASP A 595 -10.66 7.84 -8.90
CA ASP A 595 -11.07 9.24 -8.71
C ASP A 595 -10.36 9.87 -7.52
N LYS A 596 -9.77 11.05 -7.72
CA LYS A 596 -9.12 11.79 -6.64
C LYS A 596 -10.14 12.37 -5.66
N PRO A 597 -9.79 12.49 -4.37
CA PRO A 597 -10.61 13.23 -3.43
C PRO A 597 -10.69 14.72 -3.78
N ASP A 598 -11.80 15.32 -3.39
CA ASP A 598 -12.08 16.74 -3.49
C ASP A 598 -12.45 17.25 -2.09
N PHE A 599 -11.44 17.79 -1.40
CA PHE A 599 -11.56 18.34 -0.05
C PHE A 599 -12.16 19.75 -0.02
N THR A 600 -12.75 20.22 -1.11
CA THR A 600 -13.49 21.48 -1.07
C THR A 600 -14.61 21.36 -0.05
N THR A 601 -14.59 22.21 0.97
CA THR A 601 -15.63 22.29 2.00
C THR A 601 -16.95 22.68 1.34
N LYS A 602 -18.05 22.06 1.77
CA LYS A 602 -19.40 22.37 1.28
C LYS A 602 -20.38 22.58 2.43
N SER A 603 -21.24 23.59 2.29
CA SER A 603 -22.33 23.89 3.23
C SER A 603 -23.66 23.25 2.86
N THR A 604 -23.87 22.96 1.57
CA THR A 604 -25.16 22.47 1.09
C THR A 604 -25.38 21.03 1.55
N GLY A 605 -26.41 20.82 2.37
CA GLY A 605 -26.82 19.50 2.85
C GLY A 605 -25.91 18.90 3.92
N THR A 606 -24.97 19.67 4.48
CA THR A 606 -24.02 19.23 5.51
C THR A 606 -24.33 19.81 6.88
N GLY A 607 -25.11 20.89 6.97
CA GLY A 607 -25.38 21.58 8.23
C GLY A 607 -24.39 22.70 8.56
N LEU A 608 -23.22 22.74 7.91
CA LEU A 608 -22.28 23.85 8.04
C LEU A 608 -22.89 25.15 7.53
N ALA A 609 -22.76 26.22 8.32
CA ALA A 609 -23.25 27.55 7.96
C ALA A 609 -22.49 28.18 6.78
N THR A 610 -21.20 27.87 6.64
CA THR A 610 -20.32 28.42 5.60
C THR A 610 -19.47 27.32 4.96
N ALA A 611 -19.14 27.51 3.68
CA ALA A 611 -18.22 26.65 2.94
C ALA A 611 -16.78 27.20 2.92
N ASP A 612 -16.53 28.35 3.55
CA ASP A 612 -15.24 29.05 3.54
C ASP A 612 -14.35 28.71 4.75
N THR A 613 -14.65 27.62 5.45
CA THR A 613 -13.85 27.11 6.58
C THR A 613 -13.18 25.77 6.25
N GLY A 614 -12.31 25.28 7.12
CA GLY A 614 -11.57 24.03 6.96
C GLY A 614 -10.30 24.15 6.12
N GLY A 615 -9.64 23.02 5.89
CA GLY A 615 -8.39 22.93 5.13
C GLY A 615 -8.55 23.12 3.62
N GLY A 616 -9.77 22.96 3.08
CA GLY A 616 -10.08 23.19 1.68
C GLY A 616 -11.24 24.16 1.48
N PRO A 617 -11.11 25.44 1.87
CA PRO A 617 -12.23 26.40 1.80
C PRO A 617 -12.71 26.61 0.35
N ALA A 618 -14.02 26.77 0.17
CA ALA A 618 -14.65 26.88 -1.15
C ALA A 618 -14.21 28.09 -1.98
N SER A 619 -13.90 29.22 -1.33
CA SER A 619 -13.37 30.43 -1.98
C SER A 619 -11.87 30.37 -2.30
N GLY A 620 -11.17 29.28 -1.95
CA GLY A 620 -9.73 29.11 -2.15
C GLY A 620 -9.35 28.22 -3.34
N PRO A 621 -8.06 28.23 -3.74
CA PRO A 621 -7.55 27.24 -4.68
C PRO A 621 -7.58 25.84 -4.06
N LYS A 622 -7.86 24.82 -4.89
CA LYS A 622 -7.74 23.40 -4.50
C LYS A 622 -6.28 22.99 -4.42
N TRP A 623 -5.59 23.46 -3.40
CA TRP A 623 -4.13 23.40 -3.26
C TRP A 623 -3.58 21.97 -3.18
N TRP A 624 -4.39 20.98 -2.83
CA TRP A 624 -4.03 19.56 -2.84
C TRP A 624 -4.02 18.95 -4.25
N GLN A 625 -4.58 19.62 -5.27
CA GLN A 625 -4.67 19.04 -6.60
C GLN A 625 -3.33 19.10 -7.35
N GLY A 626 -3.06 18.04 -8.12
CA GLY A 626 -1.99 18.00 -9.12
C GLY A 626 -0.66 17.41 -8.64
N TRP A 627 -0.36 17.46 -7.33
CA TRP A 627 0.92 17.00 -6.80
C TRP A 627 0.83 15.83 -5.82
N THR A 628 -0.31 15.63 -5.15
CA THR A 628 -0.50 14.58 -4.13
C THR A 628 -0.67 13.17 -4.70
N ALA A 629 -0.35 12.15 -3.90
CA ALA A 629 -0.63 10.74 -4.16
C ALA A 629 -1.86 10.25 -3.38
N TRP A 630 -2.66 9.37 -3.97
CA TRP A 630 -3.83 8.76 -3.33
C TRP A 630 -3.86 7.28 -3.71
N ARG A 631 -3.31 6.40 -2.89
CA ARG A 631 -3.24 4.96 -3.14
C ARG A 631 -3.01 4.17 -1.88
N SER A 632 -3.49 2.94 -1.81
CA SER A 632 -3.25 2.12 -0.63
C SER A 632 -1.93 1.35 -0.64
N ARG A 633 -1.29 1.17 -1.81
CA ARG A 633 -0.11 0.30 -2.06
C ARG A 633 0.74 0.75 -3.24
#